data_AF-A0A7S0RB67-F1
#
_entry.id   AF-A0A7S0RB67-F1
#
_cell.length_a   1.000
_cell.length_b   1.000
_cell.length_c   1.000
_cell.angle_alpha   90.00
_cell.angle_beta   90.00
_cell.angle_gamma   90.00
#
_symmetry.space_group_name_H-M   'P 1'
#
loop_
_entity.id
_entity.type
_entity.pdbx_description
1 polymer ?
#
loop_
_entity_poly.entity_id
_entity_poly.type
_entity_poly.pdbx_seq_one_letter_code
_entity_poly.pdbx_strand_id
1 'polypeptide(L)'
;HPHSGHLLCHDDVIGDRAVSFIIYLVDPDGWTADDGGALELYPLEDLSKAQGVPALSPSTTIVPQFNCMAFFNVLPGTSYHAVQEVFSTTKPRMSIQGWYHSDEPPPNSDKASLQLLQSTASDESFPETKDDDEEDDEEAGLSEEDVTHLMQFINPSYLNGRALGAVAAKFDEDGSVQLQDFLLPEIAEAIREATVAADKAHNLGRQRRPDYNAGLSQPNCGWAPRGPPILQRYLTFAEGTEAEGAG
;
A
#
# COMPACT_ATOMS: atom_id res chain seq x y z
N HIS A 1 -12.57 16.64 -3.29
CA HIS A 1 -11.66 15.69 -3.96
C HIS A 1 -11.89 15.74 -5.46
N PRO A 2 -10.89 16.15 -6.26
CA PRO A 2 -10.92 16.03 -7.72
C PRO A 2 -10.64 14.57 -8.15
N HIS A 3 -10.52 14.32 -9.46
CA HIS A 3 -10.02 13.04 -9.99
C HIS A 3 -8.75 12.58 -9.28
N SER A 4 -8.66 11.29 -8.95
CA SER A 4 -7.61 10.67 -8.14
C SER A 4 -7.48 11.18 -6.70
N GLY A 5 -8.33 12.12 -6.27
CA GLY A 5 -8.40 12.53 -4.87
C GLY A 5 -8.92 11.38 -4.00
N HIS A 6 -8.23 11.11 -2.90
CA HIS A 6 -8.52 10.04 -1.94
C HIS A 6 -8.11 10.48 -0.53
N LEU A 7 -8.50 9.70 0.47
CA LEU A 7 -7.98 9.79 1.83
C LEU A 7 -7.85 8.37 2.38
N LEU A 8 -6.64 7.97 2.76
CA LEU A 8 -6.36 6.60 3.22
C LEU A 8 -6.96 6.33 4.61
N CYS A 9 -6.91 5.07 5.03
CA CYS A 9 -7.52 4.59 6.27
C CYS A 9 -6.96 5.34 7.49
N HIS A 10 -7.85 5.85 8.35
CA HIS A 10 -7.53 6.55 9.61
C HIS A 10 -8.74 6.49 10.55
N ASP A 11 -8.59 6.92 11.81
CA ASP A 11 -9.64 6.84 12.85
C ASP A 11 -10.21 8.19 13.32
N ASP A 12 -9.69 9.31 12.81
CA ASP A 12 -10.03 10.70 13.17
C ASP A 12 -9.70 11.13 14.61
N VAL A 13 -8.92 10.32 15.35
CA VAL A 13 -8.63 10.54 16.77
C VAL A 13 -7.53 11.59 16.94
N ILE A 14 -7.94 12.84 17.09
CA ILE A 14 -7.06 13.98 17.30
C ILE A 14 -7.66 14.90 18.36
N GLY A 15 -6.91 15.14 19.45
CA GLY A 15 -7.32 16.04 20.53
C GLY A 15 -8.64 15.61 21.18
N ASP A 16 -9.59 16.54 21.20
CA ASP A 16 -10.89 16.48 21.86
C ASP A 16 -12.07 16.28 20.89
N ARG A 17 -11.79 15.78 19.68
CA ARG A 17 -12.83 15.44 18.70
C ARG A 17 -13.69 14.28 19.22
N ALA A 18 -15.00 14.47 19.22
CA ALA A 18 -15.98 13.50 19.72
C ALA A 18 -16.85 12.91 18.60
N VAL A 19 -17.26 13.72 17.62
CA VAL A 19 -18.11 13.29 16.50
C VAL A 19 -17.55 13.86 15.21
N SER A 20 -17.24 12.99 14.24
CA SER A 20 -16.90 13.39 12.87
C SER A 20 -18.16 13.51 12.04
N PHE A 21 -18.23 14.50 11.15
CA PHE A 21 -19.32 14.64 10.19
C PHE A 21 -18.81 15.03 8.80
N ILE A 22 -19.55 14.62 7.78
CA ILE A 22 -19.30 14.93 6.38
C ILE A 22 -20.63 15.27 5.72
N ILE A 23 -20.78 16.51 5.25
CA ILE A 23 -21.91 16.98 4.46
C ILE A 23 -21.50 16.92 2.99
N TYR A 24 -22.23 16.16 2.18
CA TYR A 24 -21.91 15.95 0.78
C TYR A 24 -22.58 16.98 -0.12
N LEU A 25 -21.77 17.65 -0.94
CA LEU A 25 -22.17 18.64 -1.94
C LEU A 25 -21.79 18.16 -3.35
N VAL A 26 -21.88 16.85 -3.57
CA VAL A 26 -21.64 16.21 -4.87
C VAL A 26 -22.66 16.64 -5.91
N ASP A 27 -22.45 16.28 -7.18
CA ASP A 27 -23.36 16.60 -8.28
C ASP A 27 -24.83 16.22 -7.93
N PRO A 28 -25.76 17.19 -7.88
CA PRO A 28 -27.16 16.95 -7.53
C PRO A 28 -27.90 16.12 -8.59
N ASP A 29 -27.43 16.14 -9.84
CA ASP A 29 -28.01 15.38 -10.95
C ASP A 29 -27.49 13.94 -10.98
N GLY A 30 -26.56 13.59 -10.09
CA GLY A 30 -26.20 12.21 -9.78
C GLY A 30 -24.73 12.00 -9.47
N TRP A 31 -24.48 11.28 -8.38
CA TRP A 31 -23.21 10.67 -8.01
C TRP A 31 -23.44 9.17 -7.76
N THR A 32 -22.63 8.33 -8.40
CA THR A 32 -22.81 6.88 -8.43
C THR A 32 -21.59 6.16 -7.85
N ALA A 33 -21.67 4.84 -7.70
CA ALA A 33 -20.54 4.04 -7.26
C ALA A 33 -19.36 4.07 -8.26
N ASP A 34 -19.65 4.28 -9.56
CA ASP A 34 -18.64 4.35 -10.61
C ASP A 34 -17.83 5.65 -10.57
N ASP A 35 -18.40 6.72 -9.99
CA ASP A 35 -17.70 7.99 -9.77
C ASP A 35 -16.64 7.90 -8.65
N GLY A 36 -16.69 6.84 -7.82
CA GLY A 36 -15.80 6.64 -6.68
C GLY A 36 -16.14 7.55 -5.50
N GLY A 37 -15.15 7.86 -4.65
CA GLY A 37 -15.34 8.82 -3.56
C GLY A 37 -16.23 8.33 -2.40
N ALA A 38 -16.55 7.05 -2.34
CA ALA A 38 -17.33 6.47 -1.25
C ALA A 38 -16.64 6.67 0.11
N LEU A 39 -17.44 6.87 1.16
CA LEU A 39 -16.96 6.70 2.53
C LEU A 39 -16.85 5.20 2.80
N GLU A 40 -15.65 4.72 3.10
CA GLU A 40 -15.37 3.33 3.39
C GLU A 40 -15.21 3.13 4.89
N LEU A 41 -15.84 2.10 5.45
CA LEU A 41 -15.74 1.74 6.86
C LEU A 41 -15.06 0.37 7.00
N TYR A 42 -14.04 0.31 7.85
CA TYR A 42 -13.21 -0.87 8.02
C TYR A 42 -13.61 -1.60 9.30
N PRO A 43 -13.93 -2.91 9.22
CA PRO A 43 -14.17 -3.72 10.42
C PRO A 43 -12.83 -3.97 11.14
N LEU A 44 -12.90 -4.40 12.40
CA LEU A 44 -11.72 -4.84 13.14
C LEU A 44 -11.50 -6.36 12.93
N GLU A 45 -10.25 -6.79 12.69
CA GLU A 45 -9.93 -8.22 12.50
C GLU A 45 -9.96 -9.01 13.81
N ASP A 46 -9.50 -8.40 14.90
CA ASP A 46 -9.38 -9.04 16.21
C ASP A 46 -9.91 -8.13 17.31
N LEU A 47 -11.14 -8.42 17.77
CA LEU A 47 -11.81 -7.70 18.84
C LEU A 47 -11.25 -8.02 20.23
N SER A 48 -10.35 -9.00 20.35
CA SER A 48 -9.74 -9.39 21.63
C SER A 48 -8.52 -8.55 22.00
N LYS A 49 -7.94 -7.83 21.03
CA LYS A 49 -6.81 -6.94 21.27
C LYS A 49 -7.26 -5.67 21.99
N ALA A 50 -6.40 -5.18 22.89
CA ALA A 50 -6.66 -3.96 23.64
C ALA A 50 -6.86 -2.72 22.74
N GLN A 51 -6.30 -2.75 21.54
CA GLN A 51 -6.44 -1.78 20.45
C GLN A 51 -6.88 -2.51 19.19
N GLY A 52 -7.91 -2.00 18.50
CA GLY A 52 -8.44 -2.61 17.29
C GLY A 52 -7.50 -2.44 16.10
N VAL A 53 -7.32 -3.51 15.32
CA VAL A 53 -6.60 -3.47 14.05
C VAL A 53 -7.63 -3.52 12.92
N PRO A 54 -7.66 -2.52 12.00
CA PRO A 54 -8.61 -2.54 10.89
C PRO A 54 -8.25 -3.66 9.91
N ALA A 55 -9.29 -4.31 9.38
CA ALA A 55 -9.13 -5.29 8.33
C ALA A 55 -8.54 -4.69 7.06
N LEU A 56 -7.93 -5.52 6.23
CA LEU A 56 -7.33 -5.08 4.97
C LEU A 56 -8.31 -4.39 4.00
N SER A 57 -9.57 -4.83 4.02
CA SER A 57 -10.62 -4.36 3.12
C SER A 57 -11.80 -3.78 3.89
N PRO A 58 -12.47 -2.74 3.36
CA PRO A 58 -13.66 -2.20 3.97
C PRO A 58 -14.82 -3.20 3.87
N SER A 59 -15.65 -3.26 4.91
CA SER A 59 -16.86 -4.10 4.91
C SER A 59 -18.10 -3.31 4.47
N THR A 60 -18.06 -1.98 4.59
CA THR A 60 -19.17 -1.10 4.24
C THR A 60 -18.63 0.08 3.41
N THR A 61 -19.35 0.42 2.35
CA THR A 61 -19.06 1.58 1.50
C THR A 61 -20.32 2.38 1.27
N ILE A 62 -20.27 3.69 1.51
CA ILE A 62 -21.41 4.60 1.40
C ILE A 62 -21.12 5.59 0.26
N VAL A 63 -21.93 5.50 -0.81
CA VAL A 63 -21.86 6.43 -1.94
C VAL A 63 -22.39 7.80 -1.49
N PRO A 64 -21.63 8.90 -1.69
CA PRO A 64 -22.09 10.22 -1.27
C PRO A 64 -23.28 10.66 -2.13
N GLN A 65 -24.23 11.33 -1.50
CA GLN A 65 -25.41 11.89 -2.16
C GLN A 65 -25.54 13.37 -1.82
N PHE A 66 -25.97 14.19 -2.79
CA PHE A 66 -26.12 15.62 -2.58
C PHE A 66 -27.05 15.91 -1.38
N ASN A 67 -26.63 16.84 -0.53
CA ASN A 67 -27.37 17.27 0.66
C ASN A 67 -27.63 16.15 1.68
N CYS A 68 -26.80 15.12 1.69
CA CYS A 68 -26.76 14.10 2.74
C CYS A 68 -25.59 14.34 3.69
N MET A 69 -25.75 13.89 4.93
CA MET A 69 -24.72 13.95 5.96
C MET A 69 -24.41 12.55 6.48
N ALA A 70 -23.13 12.17 6.48
CA ALA A 70 -22.63 11.05 7.29
C ALA A 70 -22.04 11.60 8.59
N PHE A 71 -22.23 10.90 9.70
CA PHE A 71 -21.59 11.24 10.97
C PHE A 71 -21.38 9.98 11.81
N PHE A 72 -20.36 10.01 12.67
CA PHE A 72 -20.02 8.91 13.57
C PHE A 72 -19.21 9.41 14.76
N ASN A 73 -19.26 8.67 15.87
CA ASN A 73 -18.42 8.95 17.02
C ASN A 73 -16.96 8.66 16.69
N VAL A 74 -16.06 9.53 17.14
CA VAL A 74 -14.61 9.32 17.10
C VAL A 74 -14.26 8.35 18.21
N LEU A 75 -13.82 7.15 17.83
CA LEU A 75 -13.54 6.04 18.73
C LEU A 75 -12.09 5.57 18.53
N PRO A 76 -11.20 5.84 19.50
CA PRO A 76 -9.80 5.41 19.45
C PRO A 76 -9.65 3.93 19.11
N GLY A 77 -8.88 3.64 18.05
CA GLY A 77 -8.63 2.27 17.59
C GLY A 77 -9.85 1.53 17.05
N THR A 78 -10.92 2.23 16.68
CA THR A 78 -12.18 1.59 16.23
C THR A 78 -12.83 2.29 15.04
N SER A 79 -12.92 3.62 15.00
CA SER A 79 -13.65 4.38 13.95
C SER A 79 -12.88 4.48 12.62
N TYR A 80 -12.30 3.36 12.16
CA TYR A 80 -11.50 3.31 10.96
C TYR A 80 -12.32 3.52 9.70
N HIS A 81 -11.92 4.52 8.93
CA HIS A 81 -12.58 4.87 7.68
C HIS A 81 -11.61 5.48 6.67
N ALA A 82 -12.03 5.50 5.41
CA ALA A 82 -11.29 6.10 4.30
C ALA A 82 -12.25 6.81 3.33
N VAL A 83 -11.69 7.64 2.45
CA VAL A 83 -12.38 8.13 1.26
C VAL A 83 -11.79 7.41 0.06
N GLN A 84 -12.60 6.56 -0.56
CA GLN A 84 -12.25 5.87 -1.80
C GLN A 84 -11.79 6.89 -2.86
N GLU A 85 -10.86 6.48 -3.72
CA GLU A 85 -10.44 7.28 -4.87
C GLU A 85 -11.65 7.76 -5.69
N VAL A 86 -11.62 9.02 -6.13
CA VAL A 86 -12.59 9.58 -7.07
C VAL A 86 -12.14 9.25 -8.50
N PHE A 87 -12.94 8.46 -9.20
CA PHE A 87 -12.68 8.06 -10.58
C PHE A 87 -13.25 9.04 -11.60
N SER A 88 -14.28 9.80 -11.23
CA SER A 88 -14.85 10.85 -12.08
C SER A 88 -13.78 11.86 -12.53
N THR A 89 -13.73 12.12 -13.84
CA THR A 89 -12.84 13.11 -14.46
C THR A 89 -13.52 14.45 -14.71
N THR A 90 -14.85 14.48 -14.65
CA THR A 90 -15.68 15.64 -15.04
C THR A 90 -16.35 16.31 -13.85
N LYS A 91 -16.60 15.57 -12.77
CA LYS A 91 -17.32 16.05 -11.57
C LYS A 91 -16.41 15.96 -10.34
N PRO A 92 -16.18 17.05 -9.58
CA PRO A 92 -15.48 16.98 -8.31
C PRO A 92 -16.38 16.47 -7.19
N ARG A 93 -15.83 15.66 -6.27
CA ARG A 93 -16.51 15.28 -5.03
C ARG A 93 -16.35 16.39 -4.00
N MET A 94 -17.33 17.29 -3.91
CA MET A 94 -17.34 18.35 -2.89
C MET A 94 -18.00 17.87 -1.59
N SER A 95 -17.40 18.25 -0.47
CA SER A 95 -17.94 17.99 0.87
C SER A 95 -17.47 19.04 1.86
N ILE A 96 -18.25 19.26 2.90
CA ILE A 96 -17.84 19.99 4.10
C ILE A 96 -17.65 18.95 5.20
N GLN A 97 -16.45 18.83 5.74
CA GLN A 97 -16.16 17.94 6.86
C GLN A 97 -15.78 18.74 8.09
N GLY A 98 -16.05 18.19 9.27
CA GLY A 98 -15.67 18.80 10.52
C GLY A 98 -15.93 17.86 11.70
N TRP A 99 -15.68 18.40 12.90
CA TRP A 99 -15.85 17.66 14.13
C TRP A 99 -16.62 18.48 15.16
N TYR A 100 -17.47 17.80 15.93
CA TYR A 100 -17.91 18.30 17.23
C TYR A 100 -16.90 17.87 18.29
N HIS A 101 -16.61 18.78 19.21
CA HIS A 101 -15.62 18.60 20.27
C HIS A 101 -16.32 18.37 21.62
N SER A 102 -15.68 17.60 22.49
CA SER A 102 -16.06 17.44 23.90
C SER A 102 -15.11 18.22 24.81
N ASP A 103 -15.49 18.40 26.08
CA ASP A 103 -14.64 19.07 27.07
C ASP A 103 -13.36 18.26 27.36
N GLU A 104 -13.41 16.94 27.19
CA GLU A 104 -12.32 16.00 27.43
C GLU A 104 -12.05 15.14 26.19
N PRO A 105 -10.80 14.69 25.96
CA PRO A 105 -10.47 13.72 24.91
C PRO A 105 -11.26 12.42 25.02
N PRO A 106 -11.49 11.71 23.88
CA PRO A 106 -12.15 10.42 23.92
C PRO A 106 -11.33 9.42 24.76
N PRO A 107 -12.00 8.53 25.53
CA PRO A 107 -11.32 7.58 26.39
C PRO A 107 -10.45 6.63 25.56
N ASN A 108 -9.24 6.35 26.07
CA ASN A 108 -8.20 5.59 25.39
C ASN A 108 -7.61 6.28 24.14
N SER A 109 -7.49 7.62 24.15
CA SER A 109 -6.85 8.37 23.05
C SER A 109 -5.40 7.93 22.77
N ASP A 110 -4.74 7.24 23.71
CA ASP A 110 -3.46 6.54 23.54
C ASP A 110 -3.53 5.40 22.50
N LYS A 111 -4.71 4.88 22.22
CA LYS A 111 -4.93 3.81 21.23
C LYS A 111 -5.24 4.34 19.84
N ALA A 112 -4.95 5.62 19.57
CA ALA A 112 -5.10 6.22 18.26
C ALA A 112 -4.13 5.61 17.24
N SER A 113 -4.53 5.57 15.96
CA SER A 113 -3.67 5.08 14.88
C SER A 113 -2.34 5.83 14.74
N LEU A 114 -2.30 7.12 15.11
CA LEU A 114 -1.07 7.92 15.11
C LEU A 114 -0.01 7.38 16.06
N GLN A 115 -0.40 6.87 17.23
CA GLN A 115 0.56 6.30 18.18
C GLN A 115 1.09 4.96 17.68
N LEU A 116 0.25 4.18 16.99
CA LEU A 116 0.70 2.95 16.33
C LEU A 116 1.72 3.23 15.24
N LEU A 117 1.47 4.21 14.37
CA LEU A 117 2.43 4.64 13.34
C LEU A 117 3.79 5.00 13.95
N GLN A 118 3.79 5.67 15.11
CA GLN A 118 5.02 6.05 15.80
C GLN A 118 5.75 4.85 16.44
N SER A 119 5.03 3.85 16.95
CA SER A 119 5.63 2.68 17.58
C SER A 119 6.08 1.59 16.60
N THR A 120 5.35 1.39 15.50
CA THR A 120 5.71 0.39 14.48
C THR A 120 6.81 0.87 13.54
N ALA A 121 6.93 2.19 13.29
CA ALA A 121 8.05 2.75 12.55
C ALA A 121 9.42 2.48 13.23
N SER A 122 9.43 2.18 14.53
CA SER A 122 10.65 1.77 15.25
C SER A 122 10.91 0.26 15.26
N ASP A 123 9.97 -0.57 14.81
CA ASP A 123 10.01 -2.03 14.97
C ASP A 123 10.14 -2.80 13.63
N GLU A 124 9.98 -2.11 12.49
CA GLU A 124 10.31 -2.64 11.16
C GLU A 124 11.83 -2.64 10.97
N SER A 125 12.53 -3.47 11.75
CA SER A 125 13.85 -3.95 11.36
C SER A 125 13.70 -4.66 10.03
N PHE A 126 14.44 -4.25 9.00
CA PHE A 126 14.64 -5.07 7.81
C PHE A 126 14.97 -6.50 8.26
N PRO A 127 14.45 -7.55 7.58
CA PRO A 127 14.86 -8.90 7.90
C PRO A 127 16.38 -8.91 7.97
N GLU A 128 16.94 -9.30 9.11
CA GLU A 128 18.38 -9.45 9.26
C GLU A 128 18.80 -10.39 8.12
N THR A 129 19.48 -9.84 7.13
CA THR A 129 20.31 -10.66 6.26
C THR A 129 21.21 -11.38 7.24
N LYS A 130 21.18 -12.71 7.21
CA LYS A 130 22.27 -13.44 7.84
C LYS A 130 23.49 -12.96 7.09
N ASP A 131 24.28 -12.12 7.75
CA ASP A 131 25.65 -11.89 7.37
C ASP A 131 26.27 -13.28 7.48
N ASP A 132 26.31 -14.01 6.37
CA ASP A 132 27.19 -15.15 6.28
C ASP A 132 28.57 -14.53 6.51
N ASP A 133 29.18 -14.84 7.67
CA ASP A 133 30.53 -14.44 8.08
C ASP A 133 31.60 -15.07 7.13
N GLU A 134 31.34 -15.09 5.82
CA GLU A 134 32.38 -15.30 4.83
C GLU A 134 33.21 -14.03 4.81
N GLU A 135 34.52 -14.18 5.02
CA GLU A 135 35.47 -13.09 4.87
C GLU A 135 35.32 -12.54 3.44
N ASP A 136 34.59 -11.43 3.29
CA ASP A 136 34.51 -10.68 2.04
C ASP A 136 35.95 -10.29 1.67
N ASP A 137 36.54 -11.03 0.74
CA ASP A 137 37.75 -10.58 0.06
C ASP A 137 37.36 -9.32 -0.71
N GLU A 138 37.51 -8.14 -0.08
CA GLU A 138 37.19 -6.81 -0.63
C GLU A 138 37.85 -6.53 -2.01
N GLU A 139 38.78 -7.39 -2.44
CA GLU A 139 39.48 -7.33 -3.73
C GLU A 139 38.89 -8.22 -4.85
N ALA A 140 37.99 -9.16 -4.55
CA ALA A 140 37.46 -10.09 -5.56
C ALA A 140 36.23 -9.50 -6.27
N GLY A 141 36.46 -8.82 -7.41
CA GLY A 141 35.37 -8.49 -8.33
C GLY A 141 34.63 -9.74 -8.85
N LEU A 142 33.50 -9.55 -9.53
CA LEU A 142 32.70 -10.64 -10.12
C LEU A 142 33.57 -11.64 -10.91
N SER A 143 33.42 -12.94 -10.62
CA SER A 143 34.11 -13.98 -11.37
C SER A 143 33.59 -14.08 -12.81
N GLU A 144 34.34 -14.73 -13.70
CA GLU A 144 33.86 -14.98 -15.08
C GLU A 144 32.56 -15.82 -15.11
N GLU A 145 32.39 -16.70 -14.12
CA GLU A 145 31.17 -17.50 -13.94
C GLU A 145 29.99 -16.63 -13.53
N ASP A 146 30.20 -15.70 -12.59
CA ASP A 146 29.17 -14.74 -12.15
C ASP A 146 28.75 -13.81 -13.28
N VAL A 147 29.72 -13.25 -14.01
CA VAL A 147 29.43 -12.40 -15.17
C VAL A 147 28.62 -13.19 -16.20
N THR A 148 29.00 -14.43 -16.49
CA THR A 148 28.27 -15.29 -17.44
C THR A 148 26.85 -15.59 -16.97
N HIS A 149 26.64 -15.79 -15.67
CA HIS A 149 25.32 -16.00 -15.09
C HIS A 149 24.47 -14.73 -15.14
N LEU A 150 25.00 -13.60 -14.67
CA LEU A 150 24.31 -12.30 -14.61
C LEU A 150 23.98 -11.76 -16.01
N MET A 151 24.81 -12.03 -17.02
CA MET A 151 24.54 -11.68 -18.42
C MET A 151 23.27 -12.30 -18.98
N GLN A 152 22.70 -13.33 -18.34
CA GLN A 152 21.41 -13.91 -18.72
C GLN A 152 20.23 -13.02 -18.33
N PHE A 153 20.42 -12.07 -17.39
CA PHE A 153 19.34 -11.25 -16.82
C PHE A 153 19.60 -9.74 -16.92
N ILE A 154 20.84 -9.32 -16.70
CA ILE A 154 21.25 -7.92 -16.55
C ILE A 154 21.83 -7.40 -17.87
N ASN A 155 21.56 -6.14 -18.17
CA ASN A 155 22.13 -5.44 -19.32
C ASN A 155 23.68 -5.41 -19.25
N PRO A 156 24.39 -5.91 -20.27
CA PRO A 156 25.86 -5.97 -20.28
C PRO A 156 26.56 -4.62 -20.08
N SER A 157 25.88 -3.49 -20.32
CA SER A 157 26.42 -2.17 -20.03
C SER A 157 26.76 -1.95 -18.55
N TYR A 158 26.15 -2.72 -17.65
CA TYR A 158 26.40 -2.67 -16.20
C TYR A 158 27.43 -3.70 -15.71
N LEU A 159 27.81 -4.68 -16.52
CA LEU A 159 28.69 -5.79 -16.11
C LEU A 159 30.16 -5.57 -16.47
N ASN A 160 30.55 -4.34 -16.81
CA ASN A 160 31.95 -3.98 -17.02
C ASN A 160 32.49 -3.17 -15.83
N GLY A 161 33.78 -3.35 -15.50
CA GLY A 161 34.38 -2.74 -14.32
C GLY A 161 34.31 -1.21 -14.27
N ARG A 162 34.26 -0.52 -15.43
CA ARG A 162 34.07 0.93 -15.49
C ARG A 162 32.68 1.34 -15.04
N ALA A 163 31.65 0.63 -15.50
CA ALA A 163 30.26 0.91 -15.13
C ALA A 163 30.02 0.58 -13.65
N LEU A 164 30.51 -0.56 -13.16
CA LEU A 164 30.41 -0.94 -11.75
C LEU A 164 31.10 0.09 -10.85
N GLY A 165 32.32 0.52 -11.18
CA GLY A 165 33.01 1.55 -10.42
C GLY A 165 32.29 2.90 -10.42
N ALA A 166 31.62 3.27 -11.53
CA ALA A 166 30.80 4.46 -11.59
C ALA A 166 29.52 4.35 -10.75
N VAL A 167 28.89 3.17 -10.72
CA VAL A 167 27.71 2.88 -9.88
C VAL A 167 28.08 2.93 -8.40
N ALA A 168 29.19 2.28 -8.00
CA ALA A 168 29.69 2.30 -6.63
C ALA A 168 30.00 3.73 -6.16
N ALA A 169 30.78 4.49 -6.95
CA ALA A 169 31.08 5.87 -6.62
C ALA A 169 29.82 6.75 -6.49
N LYS A 170 28.79 6.49 -7.30
CA LYS A 170 27.53 7.23 -7.22
C LYS A 170 26.74 6.86 -5.97
N PHE A 171 26.74 5.59 -5.60
CA PHE A 171 26.12 5.12 -4.37
C PHE A 171 26.83 5.67 -3.12
N ASP A 172 28.17 5.72 -3.11
CA ASP A 172 28.96 6.31 -2.03
C ASP A 172 28.64 7.81 -1.85
N GLU A 173 28.42 8.52 -2.95
CA GLU A 173 28.10 9.95 -2.93
C GLU A 173 26.66 10.23 -2.48
N ASP A 174 25.68 9.52 -3.04
CA ASP A 174 24.25 9.85 -2.89
C ASP A 174 23.52 8.96 -1.87
N GLY A 175 24.15 7.87 -1.40
CA GLY A 175 23.50 6.81 -0.62
C GLY A 175 22.43 6.03 -1.40
N SER A 176 22.34 6.22 -2.72
CA SER A 176 21.36 5.59 -3.60
C SER A 176 21.83 5.64 -5.06
N VAL A 177 21.28 4.78 -5.91
CA VAL A 177 21.57 4.80 -7.36
C VAL A 177 20.32 4.41 -8.16
N GLN A 178 20.13 5.02 -9.32
CA GLN A 178 19.06 4.69 -10.26
C GLN A 178 19.65 4.17 -11.57
N LEU A 179 19.36 2.92 -11.91
CA LEU A 179 19.81 2.25 -13.13
C LEU A 179 18.66 2.19 -14.14
N GLN A 180 18.94 2.50 -15.40
CA GLN A 180 17.96 2.46 -16.50
C GLN A 180 18.19 1.22 -17.35
N ASP A 181 17.12 0.62 -17.88
CA ASP A 181 17.23 -0.59 -18.72
C ASP A 181 18.10 -1.68 -18.07
N PHE A 182 17.88 -1.91 -16.76
CA PHE A 182 18.71 -2.79 -15.94
C PHE A 182 18.62 -4.25 -16.39
N LEU A 183 17.42 -4.73 -16.70
CA LEU A 183 17.21 -6.07 -17.23
C LEU A 183 17.43 -6.11 -18.75
N LEU A 184 17.75 -7.28 -19.28
CA LEU A 184 17.75 -7.50 -20.73
C LEU A 184 16.38 -7.15 -21.33
N PRO A 185 16.34 -6.55 -22.54
CA PRO A 185 15.08 -6.17 -23.18
C PRO A 185 14.07 -7.32 -23.31
N GLU A 186 14.54 -8.54 -23.58
CA GLU A 186 13.67 -9.72 -23.74
C GLU A 186 12.98 -10.10 -22.43
N ILE A 187 13.69 -10.03 -21.30
CA ILE A 187 13.14 -10.35 -19.97
C ILE A 187 12.21 -9.23 -19.52
N ALA A 188 12.63 -7.98 -19.67
CA ALA A 188 11.81 -6.83 -19.34
C ALA A 188 10.48 -6.84 -20.11
N GLU A 189 10.52 -7.18 -21.40
CA GLU A 189 9.33 -7.29 -22.23
C GLU A 189 8.44 -8.45 -21.81
N ALA A 190 9.00 -9.63 -21.50
CA ALA A 190 8.24 -10.76 -21.00
C ALA A 190 7.52 -10.43 -19.67
N ILE A 191 8.21 -9.76 -18.73
CA ILE A 191 7.61 -9.29 -17.47
C ILE A 191 6.50 -8.27 -17.75
N ARG A 192 6.73 -7.31 -18.65
CA ARG A 192 5.76 -6.29 -19.04
C ARG A 192 4.50 -6.93 -19.65
N GLU A 193 4.65 -7.91 -20.54
CA GLU A 193 3.53 -8.62 -21.14
C GLU A 193 2.73 -9.40 -20.09
N ALA A 194 3.41 -10.11 -19.20
CA ALA A 194 2.77 -10.88 -18.14
C ALA A 194 1.99 -9.99 -17.16
N THR A 195 2.59 -8.90 -16.70
CA THR A 195 1.97 -7.93 -15.78
C THR A 195 0.77 -7.22 -16.41
N VAL A 196 0.89 -6.76 -17.66
CA VAL A 196 -0.23 -6.15 -18.40
C VAL A 196 -1.38 -7.15 -18.63
N ALA A 197 -1.07 -8.41 -18.91
CA ALA A 197 -2.08 -9.46 -19.05
C ALA A 197 -2.81 -9.72 -17.73
N ALA A 198 -2.09 -9.76 -16.59
CA ALA A 198 -2.67 -9.90 -15.27
C ALA A 198 -3.57 -8.72 -14.89
N ASP A 199 -3.10 -7.48 -15.09
CA ASP A 199 -3.90 -6.26 -14.85
C ASP A 199 -5.20 -6.28 -15.65
N LYS A 200 -5.12 -6.67 -16.92
CA LYS A 200 -6.29 -6.78 -17.81
C LYS A 200 -7.26 -7.85 -17.30
N ALA A 201 -6.78 -8.99 -16.82
CA ALA A 201 -7.63 -10.06 -16.29
C ALA A 201 -8.40 -9.62 -15.03
N HIS A 202 -7.79 -8.77 -14.21
CA HIS A 202 -8.40 -8.24 -12.98
C HIS A 202 -9.09 -6.88 -13.17
N ASN A 203 -9.20 -6.39 -14.41
CA ASN A 203 -9.78 -5.09 -14.75
C ASN A 203 -9.11 -3.91 -14.00
N LEU A 204 -7.82 -3.99 -13.74
CA LEU A 204 -7.06 -2.93 -13.08
C LEU A 204 -6.79 -1.75 -14.04
N GLY A 205 -6.71 -0.55 -13.46
CA GLY A 205 -6.45 0.70 -14.18
C GLY A 205 -7.65 1.25 -14.96
N ARG A 206 -7.38 2.09 -15.96
CA ARG A 206 -8.39 2.71 -16.85
C ARG A 206 -9.51 3.45 -16.11
N GLN A 207 -9.19 4.09 -14.98
CA GLN A 207 -10.13 4.87 -14.17
C GLN A 207 -11.32 4.04 -13.68
N ARG A 208 -11.13 2.74 -13.46
CA ARG A 208 -12.14 1.85 -12.89
C ARG A 208 -11.82 1.57 -11.44
N ARG A 209 -12.88 1.37 -10.66
CA ARG A 209 -12.79 0.84 -9.30
C ARG A 209 -12.14 -0.55 -9.32
N PRO A 210 -10.96 -0.75 -8.71
CA PRO A 210 -10.39 -2.07 -8.57
C PRO A 210 -11.17 -2.89 -7.52
N ASP A 211 -11.20 -4.21 -7.71
CA ASP A 211 -11.63 -5.14 -6.66
C ASP A 211 -10.55 -5.17 -5.56
N TYR A 212 -10.97 -5.09 -4.29
CA TYR A 212 -10.08 -5.18 -3.15
C TYR A 212 -9.34 -6.52 -3.06
N ASN A 213 -9.86 -7.57 -3.70
CA ASN A 213 -9.24 -8.89 -3.78
C ASN A 213 -8.51 -9.12 -5.12
N ALA A 214 -8.28 -8.07 -5.92
CA ALA A 214 -7.46 -8.19 -7.13
C ALA A 214 -6.05 -8.70 -6.77
N GLY A 215 -5.53 -9.63 -7.56
CA GLY A 215 -4.29 -10.35 -7.27
C GLY A 215 -4.43 -11.54 -6.30
N LEU A 216 -5.56 -11.68 -5.59
CA LEU A 216 -5.81 -12.77 -4.63
C LEU A 216 -6.86 -13.79 -5.11
N SER A 217 -7.43 -13.58 -6.29
CA SER A 217 -8.62 -14.33 -6.75
C SER A 217 -8.34 -15.78 -7.14
N GLN A 218 -7.08 -16.21 -7.24
CA GLN A 218 -6.73 -17.60 -7.53
C GLN A 218 -6.28 -18.32 -6.26
N PRO A 219 -6.86 -19.49 -5.93
CA PRO A 219 -6.34 -20.34 -4.87
C PRO A 219 -4.87 -20.66 -5.12
N ASN A 220 -4.03 -20.59 -4.08
CA ASN A 220 -2.59 -20.87 -4.17
C ASN A 220 -1.83 -19.99 -5.17
N CYS A 221 -2.26 -18.74 -5.38
CA CYS A 221 -1.55 -17.80 -6.25
C CYS A 221 -0.18 -17.33 -5.73
N GLY A 222 0.23 -17.75 -4.52
CA GLY A 222 1.47 -17.32 -3.86
C GLY A 222 1.45 -15.89 -3.33
N TRP A 223 0.45 -15.08 -3.68
CA TRP A 223 0.30 -13.72 -3.18
C TRP A 223 -0.43 -13.71 -1.82
N ALA A 224 0.15 -12.97 -0.88
CA ALA A 224 -0.43 -12.69 0.42
C ALA A 224 -0.54 -11.18 0.64
N PRO A 225 -1.69 -10.66 1.13
CA PRO A 225 -1.82 -9.25 1.43
C PRO A 225 -1.06 -8.86 2.70
N ARG A 226 -0.44 -7.68 2.68
CA ARG A 226 0.22 -7.04 3.81
C ARG A 226 -0.59 -5.86 4.32
N GLY A 227 -0.61 -5.72 5.64
CA GLY A 227 -1.41 -4.74 6.38
C GLY A 227 -0.72 -4.33 7.68
N PRO A 228 -1.42 -3.62 8.57
CA PRO A 228 -2.78 -3.10 8.43
C PRO A 228 -2.85 -1.85 7.53
N PRO A 229 -4.01 -1.50 6.94
CA PRO A 229 -4.13 -0.42 5.94
C PRO A 229 -3.85 1.00 6.46
N ILE A 230 -3.77 1.16 7.78
CA ILE A 230 -3.33 2.41 8.44
C ILE A 230 -1.80 2.60 8.39
N LEU A 231 -1.05 1.53 8.09
CA LEU A 231 0.41 1.52 7.94
C LEU A 231 0.79 1.25 6.49
N GLN A 232 0.31 0.13 5.93
CA GLN A 232 0.70 -0.37 4.62
C GLN A 232 -0.42 -1.21 4.01
N ARG A 233 -0.49 -1.25 2.68
CA ARG A 233 -1.36 -2.18 1.95
C ARG A 233 -0.76 -2.51 0.59
N TYR A 234 -0.24 -3.72 0.45
CA TYR A 234 0.29 -4.25 -0.80
C TYR A 234 0.24 -5.78 -0.78
N LEU A 235 0.60 -6.42 -1.89
CA LEU A 235 0.74 -7.87 -1.97
C LEU A 235 2.22 -8.26 -1.93
N THR A 236 2.56 -9.28 -1.16
CA THR A 236 3.87 -9.95 -1.23
C THR A 236 3.71 -11.33 -1.83
N PHE A 237 4.61 -11.71 -2.72
CA PHE A 237 4.71 -13.08 -3.19
C PHE A 237 5.53 -13.88 -2.18
N ALA A 238 4.93 -14.91 -1.60
CA ALA A 238 5.64 -15.96 -0.90
C ALA A 238 5.60 -17.17 -1.83
N GLU A 239 6.75 -17.55 -2.40
CA GLU A 239 6.86 -18.85 -3.03
C GLU A 239 6.41 -19.90 -2.01
N GLY A 240 5.59 -20.85 -2.46
CA GLY A 240 5.11 -21.91 -1.61
C GLY A 240 6.29 -22.47 -0.84
N THR A 241 6.21 -22.42 0.49
CA THR A 241 6.95 -23.33 1.35
C THR A 241 6.78 -24.69 0.68
N GLU A 242 7.88 -25.25 0.19
CA GLU A 242 7.89 -26.65 -0.22
C GLU A 242 7.17 -27.40 0.89
N ALA A 243 6.20 -28.23 0.49
CA ALA A 243 5.54 -29.11 1.42
C ALA A 243 6.64 -29.91 2.14
N GLU A 244 7.01 -29.48 3.35
CA GLU A 244 7.88 -30.25 4.23
C GLU A 244 7.26 -31.63 4.32
N GLY A 245 8.01 -32.60 3.79
CA GLY A 245 7.56 -33.96 3.62
C GLY A 245 6.99 -34.48 4.93
N ALA A 246 5.73 -34.90 4.90
CA ALA A 246 5.24 -35.92 5.80
C ALA A 246 6.02 -37.22 5.50
N GLY A 247 7.16 -37.37 6.17
CA GLY A 247 7.82 -38.64 6.43
C GLY A 247 7.31 -39.25 7.73
#